data_AF-A0AAJ0CA37-F1
#
_entry.id   AF-A0AAJ0CA37-F1
#
_cell.length_a   1.000
_cell.length_b   1.000
_cell.length_c   1.000
_cell.angle_alpha   90.00
_cell.angle_beta   90.00
_cell.angle_gamma   90.00
#
_symmetry.space_group_name_H-M   'P 1'
#
loop_
_entity.id
_entity.type
_entity.pdbx_description
1 polymer ?
#
loop_
_entity_poly.entity_id
_entity_poly.type
_entity_poly.pdbx_seq_one_letter_code
_entity_poly.pdbx_strand_id
1 'polypeptide(L)'
;MTDNRGIDVNLFYLSVQNATDLVIVQAALECSLGAATCSTVSNQVISSSFANGISPASGLSAVLLNNEPSRFRVYFQAAKGLIWTMVGDDPSEHGWSPHQIAGPAADGSSIAASLGDKDGAIMVAFVFNDNGMLRAVEYTDSIGGGGGQDVYGRAGSGFVKTSRFAACFGATTDTYHIYYVGRTTGDIVGYFRTGAKADWTPNQDKAWGTADGGIASVAWDNQVRMLYMSGGKLAMSAQDNTTWSKMDYL
;
A
#
# COMPACT_ATOMS: atom_id res chain seq x y z
N MET A 1 -32.43 -12.75 -12.44
CA MET A 1 -31.08 -13.04 -12.96
C MET A 1 -30.13 -12.59 -11.88
N THR A 2 -29.55 -13.53 -11.13
CA THR A 2 -28.44 -13.23 -10.22
C THR A 2 -27.24 -12.88 -11.09
N ASP A 3 -26.71 -11.69 -10.85
CA ASP A 3 -25.53 -11.16 -11.51
C ASP A 3 -24.32 -12.04 -11.13
N ASN A 4 -24.00 -13.03 -11.97
CA ASN A 4 -22.85 -13.93 -11.80
C ASN A 4 -21.53 -13.26 -12.23
N ARG A 5 -21.35 -11.97 -11.95
CA ARG A 5 -20.06 -11.30 -12.19
C ARG A 5 -19.06 -11.76 -11.14
N GLY A 6 -18.07 -12.55 -11.57
CA GLY A 6 -16.88 -12.85 -10.77
C GLY A 6 -16.11 -11.56 -10.47
N ILE A 7 -15.39 -11.56 -9.36
CA ILE A 7 -14.44 -10.51 -8.97
C ILE A 7 -13.05 -11.02 -9.31
N ASP A 8 -12.33 -10.27 -10.13
CA ASP A 8 -10.92 -10.53 -10.40
C ASP A 8 -10.06 -9.95 -9.28
N VAL A 9 -9.25 -10.81 -8.65
CA VAL A 9 -8.36 -10.44 -7.56
C VAL A 9 -6.93 -10.70 -7.99
N ASN A 10 -6.09 -9.68 -7.89
CA ASN A 10 -4.65 -9.79 -8.13
C ASN A 10 -3.90 -9.71 -6.81
N LEU A 11 -3.37 -10.85 -6.36
CA LEU A 11 -2.55 -10.96 -5.16
C LEU A 11 -1.07 -10.92 -5.53
N PHE A 12 -0.33 -9.99 -4.93
CA PHE A 12 1.12 -9.90 -5.09
C PHE A 12 1.83 -10.34 -3.82
N TYR A 13 2.82 -11.22 -3.95
CA TYR A 13 3.55 -11.74 -2.80
C TYR A 13 5.02 -11.98 -3.11
N LEU A 14 5.86 -11.98 -2.07
CA LEU A 14 7.25 -12.37 -2.16
C LEU A 14 7.36 -13.89 -2.04
N SER A 15 8.09 -14.52 -2.95
CA SER A 15 8.41 -15.94 -2.90
C SER A 15 9.92 -16.14 -2.98
N VAL A 16 10.39 -17.24 -2.40
CA VAL A 16 11.77 -17.70 -2.52
C VAL A 16 11.85 -18.60 -3.75
N GLN A 17 12.64 -18.21 -4.76
CA GLN A 17 12.83 -19.03 -5.98
C GLN A 17 13.97 -20.02 -5.80
N ASN A 18 15.07 -19.59 -5.17
CA ASN A 18 16.22 -20.39 -4.74
C ASN A 18 16.62 -19.95 -3.32
N ALA A 19 17.55 -20.65 -2.66
CA ALA A 19 17.91 -20.50 -1.23
C ALA A 19 17.86 -19.07 -0.63
N THR A 20 18.23 -18.03 -1.39
CA THR A 20 18.18 -16.63 -0.96
C THR A 20 17.51 -15.67 -1.95
N ASP A 21 17.11 -16.14 -3.13
CA ASP A 21 16.64 -15.27 -4.20
C ASP A 21 15.14 -15.04 -4.06
N LEU A 22 14.78 -13.80 -3.69
CA LEU A 22 13.40 -13.38 -3.63
C LEU A 22 12.91 -12.92 -5.00
N VAL A 23 11.67 -13.31 -5.30
CA VAL A 23 10.93 -12.89 -6.49
C VAL A 23 9.56 -12.35 -6.09
N ILE A 24 9.03 -11.43 -6.89
CA ILE A 24 7.65 -10.98 -6.77
C ILE A 24 6.80 -11.85 -7.68
N VAL A 25 5.73 -12.40 -7.12
CA VAL A 25 4.79 -13.27 -7.82
C VAL A 25 3.42 -12.60 -7.84
N GLN A 26 2.74 -12.67 -8.98
CA GLN A 26 1.34 -12.31 -9.12
C GLN A 26 0.51 -13.59 -9.21
N ALA A 27 -0.45 -13.74 -8.30
CA ALA A 27 -1.54 -14.69 -8.44
C ALA A 27 -2.81 -13.95 -8.89
N ALA A 28 -3.27 -14.23 -10.11
CA ALA A 28 -4.56 -13.77 -10.60
C ALA A 28 -5.63 -14.80 -10.20
N LEU A 29 -6.68 -14.35 -9.54
CA LEU A 29 -7.74 -15.17 -8.97
C LEU A 29 -9.09 -14.69 -9.48
N GLU A 30 -9.99 -15.62 -9.75
CA GLU A 30 -11.39 -15.35 -10.03
C GLU A 30 -12.24 -15.78 -8.83
N CYS A 31 -12.94 -14.84 -8.22
CA CYS A 31 -13.74 -15.06 -7.01
C CYS A 31 -15.23 -14.85 -7.33
N SER A 32 -16.06 -15.88 -7.18
CA SER A 32 -17.52 -15.68 -7.24
C SER A 32 -18.03 -15.07 -5.94
N LEU A 33 -19.04 -14.20 -6.04
CA LEU A 33 -19.66 -13.58 -4.86
C LEU A 33 -20.19 -14.65 -3.90
N GLY A 34 -19.77 -14.59 -2.63
CA GLY A 34 -20.17 -15.55 -1.59
C GLY A 34 -19.49 -16.92 -1.65
N ALA A 35 -18.54 -17.13 -2.58
CA ALA A 35 -17.74 -18.36 -2.59
C ALA A 35 -16.75 -18.39 -1.43
N ALA A 36 -16.54 -19.58 -0.85
CA ALA A 36 -15.55 -19.79 0.20
C ALA A 36 -14.10 -19.77 -0.32
N THR A 37 -13.91 -19.97 -1.63
CA THR A 37 -12.61 -20.05 -2.29
C THR A 37 -12.65 -19.37 -3.66
N CYS A 38 -11.53 -18.81 -4.09
CA CYS A 38 -11.33 -18.30 -5.44
C CYS A 38 -10.57 -19.32 -6.31
N SER A 39 -10.82 -19.32 -7.61
CA SER A 39 -10.09 -20.13 -8.58
C SER A 39 -8.82 -19.39 -9.00
N THR A 40 -7.68 -20.08 -9.06
CA THR A 40 -6.44 -19.50 -9.58
C THR A 40 -6.42 -19.52 -11.10
N VAL A 41 -6.36 -18.35 -11.72
CA VAL A 41 -6.22 -18.17 -13.17
C VAL A 41 -4.76 -18.26 -13.58
N SER A 42 -3.88 -17.58 -12.85
CA SER A 42 -2.44 -17.62 -13.09
C SER A 42 -1.65 -17.43 -11.80
N ASN A 43 -0.41 -17.91 -11.79
CA ASN A 43 0.53 -17.69 -10.70
C ASN A 43 1.95 -17.57 -11.27
N GLN A 44 2.43 -16.35 -11.48
CA GLN A 44 3.61 -16.08 -12.29
C GLN A 44 4.59 -15.11 -11.63
N VAL A 45 5.89 -15.38 -11.81
CA VAL A 45 6.95 -14.47 -11.38
C VAL A 45 6.94 -13.24 -12.29
N ILE A 46 6.68 -12.06 -11.71
CA ILE A 46 6.64 -10.79 -12.45
C ILE A 46 7.97 -10.04 -12.41
N SER A 47 8.86 -10.35 -11.46
CA SER A 47 10.14 -9.69 -11.28
C SER A 47 11.31 -10.36 -12.04
N SER A 48 11.03 -11.20 -13.04
CA SER A 48 12.05 -11.98 -13.75
C SER A 48 13.06 -11.11 -14.52
N SER A 49 12.65 -9.90 -14.94
CA SER A 49 13.47 -8.91 -15.63
C SER A 49 14.31 -8.03 -14.69
N PHE A 50 14.13 -8.15 -13.37
CA PHE A 50 14.78 -7.27 -12.40
C PHE A 50 16.09 -7.85 -11.85
N ALA A 51 17.22 -7.24 -12.21
CA ALA A 51 18.55 -7.75 -11.86
C ALA A 51 19.13 -7.25 -10.53
N ASN A 52 18.57 -6.20 -9.91
CA ASN A 52 19.19 -5.56 -8.74
C ASN A 52 18.87 -6.26 -7.40
N GLY A 53 18.07 -7.33 -7.43
CA GLY A 53 17.66 -8.11 -6.26
C GLY A 53 16.63 -7.39 -5.39
N ILE A 54 15.66 -8.16 -4.87
CA ILE A 54 14.66 -7.66 -3.93
C ILE A 54 15.21 -7.76 -2.50
N SER A 55 15.03 -6.72 -1.69
CA SER A 55 15.47 -6.74 -0.30
C SER A 55 14.71 -7.81 0.49
N PRO A 56 15.38 -8.63 1.32
CA PRO A 56 14.71 -9.59 2.19
C PRO A 56 13.82 -8.96 3.25
N ALA A 57 14.03 -7.67 3.54
CA ALA A 57 13.19 -6.90 4.45
C ALA A 57 12.06 -6.13 3.73
N SER A 58 11.93 -6.27 2.40
CA SER A 58 10.97 -5.50 1.60
C SER A 58 9.54 -5.76 2.05
N GLY A 59 8.79 -4.67 2.29
CA GLY A 59 7.33 -4.71 2.19
C GLY A 59 6.89 -4.76 0.73
N LEU A 60 5.60 -5.06 0.49
CA LEU A 60 4.96 -4.89 -0.80
C LEU A 60 3.75 -3.97 -0.65
N SER A 61 3.52 -3.14 -1.65
CA SER A 61 2.27 -2.38 -1.81
C SER A 61 1.91 -2.36 -3.29
N ALA A 62 0.63 -2.41 -3.63
CA ALA A 62 0.20 -2.39 -5.02
C ALA A 62 -0.99 -1.46 -5.20
N VAL A 63 -1.08 -0.85 -6.38
CA VAL A 63 -2.23 -0.07 -6.83
C VAL A 63 -2.65 -0.50 -8.23
N LEU A 64 -3.96 -0.48 -8.46
CA LEU A 64 -4.59 -0.71 -9.76
C LEU A 64 -5.02 0.65 -10.31
N LEU A 65 -4.35 1.11 -11.37
CA LEU A 65 -4.55 2.41 -12.02
C LEU A 65 -5.76 2.40 -12.94
N ASN A 66 -6.00 1.28 -13.61
CA ASN A 66 -7.09 1.10 -14.56
C ASN A 66 -7.40 -0.39 -14.71
N ASN A 67 -8.66 -0.74 -14.97
CA ASN A 67 -9.08 -2.13 -15.16
C ASN A 67 -8.87 -2.62 -16.60
N GLU A 68 -9.12 -1.77 -17.60
CA GLU A 68 -9.13 -2.17 -19.02
C GLU A 68 -8.48 -1.11 -19.94
N PRO A 69 -7.26 -1.35 -20.48
CA PRO A 69 -6.39 -2.46 -20.12
C PRO A 69 -5.95 -2.33 -18.65
N SER A 70 -5.69 -3.47 -18.01
CA SER A 70 -5.25 -3.51 -16.62
C SER A 70 -3.89 -2.84 -16.45
N ARG A 71 -3.82 -1.88 -15.52
CA ARG A 71 -2.58 -1.13 -15.23
C ARG A 71 -2.24 -1.22 -13.75
N PHE A 72 -1.11 -1.84 -13.43
CA PHE A 72 -0.66 -2.06 -12.06
C PHE A 72 0.65 -1.33 -11.77
N ARG A 73 0.83 -0.97 -10.51
CA ARG A 73 2.14 -0.64 -9.94
C ARG A 73 2.32 -1.47 -8.67
N VAL A 74 3.43 -2.20 -8.58
CA VAL A 74 3.76 -3.05 -7.42
C VAL A 74 5.08 -2.57 -6.83
N TYR A 75 5.01 -1.88 -5.71
CA TYR A 75 6.14 -1.27 -5.03
C TYR A 75 6.87 -2.23 -4.11
N PHE A 76 8.20 -2.15 -4.16
CA PHE A 76 9.10 -2.96 -3.35
C PHE A 76 10.40 -2.21 -3.09
N GLN A 77 11.15 -2.68 -2.09
CA GLN A 77 12.47 -2.19 -1.76
C GLN A 77 13.54 -3.11 -2.35
N ALA A 78 14.52 -2.52 -3.03
CA ALA A 78 15.70 -3.21 -3.54
C ALA A 78 16.94 -2.87 -2.69
N ALA A 79 18.11 -3.33 -3.15
CA ALA A 79 19.38 -3.02 -2.51
C ALA A 79 19.57 -1.51 -2.24
N LYS A 80 20.29 -1.18 -1.15
CA LYS A 80 20.55 0.20 -0.69
C LYS A 80 19.29 1.00 -0.33
N GLY A 81 18.17 0.31 -0.09
CA GLY A 81 16.91 0.94 0.31
C GLY A 81 16.20 1.68 -0.83
N LEU A 82 16.57 1.44 -2.08
CA LEU A 82 15.90 2.07 -3.22
C LEU A 82 14.46 1.53 -3.35
N ILE A 83 13.51 2.42 -3.59
CA ILE A 83 12.11 2.06 -3.83
C ILE A 83 11.91 1.91 -5.33
N TRP A 84 11.49 0.72 -5.73
CA TRP A 84 11.21 0.33 -7.10
C TRP A 84 9.73 -0.02 -7.25
N THR A 85 9.27 -0.03 -8.49
CA THR A 85 7.95 -0.53 -8.86
C THR A 85 8.07 -1.49 -10.03
N MET A 86 7.33 -2.60 -9.99
CA MET A 86 7.03 -3.36 -11.20
C MET A 86 5.84 -2.68 -11.89
N VAL A 87 6.10 -2.22 -13.12
CA VAL A 87 5.14 -1.59 -14.02
C VAL A 87 4.50 -2.68 -14.87
N GLY A 88 3.19 -2.84 -14.74
CA GLY A 88 2.38 -3.67 -15.63
C GLY A 88 1.35 -2.79 -16.32
N ASP A 89 1.69 -2.27 -17.50
CA ASP A 89 0.74 -1.54 -18.36
C ASP A 89 0.29 -2.52 -19.45
N ASP A 90 -0.87 -3.14 -19.27
CA ASP A 90 -1.27 -4.35 -20.00
C ASP A 90 -0.21 -5.47 -19.89
N PRO A 91 0.00 -6.03 -18.68
CA PRO A 91 1.06 -7.01 -18.46
C PRO A 91 0.89 -8.30 -19.27
N SER A 92 -0.32 -8.61 -19.74
CA SER A 92 -0.59 -9.73 -20.65
C SER A 92 0.02 -9.52 -22.03
N GLU A 93 0.04 -8.28 -22.53
CA GLU A 93 0.54 -7.96 -23.86
C GLU A 93 2.00 -7.46 -23.83
N HIS A 94 2.35 -6.63 -22.84
CA HIS A 94 3.62 -5.91 -22.78
C HIS A 94 4.59 -6.44 -21.71
N GLY A 95 4.14 -7.37 -20.87
CA GLY A 95 4.92 -7.89 -19.77
C GLY A 95 5.14 -6.89 -18.64
N TRP A 96 6.09 -7.20 -17.75
CA TRP A 96 6.41 -6.41 -16.57
C TRP A 96 7.79 -5.74 -16.70
N SER A 97 7.87 -4.47 -16.34
CA SER A 97 9.13 -3.70 -16.37
C SER A 97 9.45 -3.02 -15.03
N PRO A 98 10.68 -3.08 -14.53
CA PRO A 98 11.05 -2.44 -13.28
C PRO A 98 11.40 -0.96 -13.49
N HIS A 99 10.94 -0.09 -12.59
CA HIS A 99 11.28 1.33 -12.57
C HIS A 99 11.63 1.79 -11.15
N GLN A 100 12.70 2.58 -11.02
CA GLN A 100 13.05 3.20 -9.74
C GLN A 100 12.20 4.45 -9.54
N ILE A 101 11.58 4.58 -8.36
CA ILE A 101 10.69 5.70 -8.04
C ILE A 101 11.30 6.65 -7.01
N ALA A 102 11.99 6.11 -5.99
CA ALA A 102 12.49 6.91 -4.89
C ALA A 102 13.63 6.22 -4.11
N GLY A 103 14.12 6.88 -3.07
CA GLY A 103 15.06 6.33 -2.09
C GLY A 103 16.16 7.33 -1.69
N PRO A 104 17.04 6.94 -0.75
CA PRO A 104 17.01 5.68 0.01
C PRO A 104 15.95 5.68 1.12
N ALA A 105 15.12 4.64 1.17
CA ALA A 105 14.30 4.31 2.32
C ALA A 105 15.13 3.59 3.38
N ALA A 106 14.74 3.70 4.64
CA ALA A 106 15.31 2.90 5.72
C ALA A 106 15.16 1.40 5.41
N ASP A 107 16.18 0.62 5.73
CA ASP A 107 16.15 -0.83 5.52
C ASP A 107 14.98 -1.46 6.29
N GLY A 108 14.17 -2.27 5.60
CA GLY A 108 12.97 -2.87 6.14
C GLY A 108 11.78 -1.92 6.38
N SER A 109 11.84 -0.69 5.85
CA SER A 109 10.69 0.21 5.89
C SER A 109 9.49 -0.44 5.21
N SER A 110 8.33 -0.38 5.88
CA SER A 110 7.07 -0.64 5.21
C SER A 110 6.86 0.38 4.09
N ILE A 111 6.17 -0.06 3.04
CA ILE A 111 5.77 0.76 1.90
C ILE A 111 4.25 0.76 1.89
N ALA A 112 3.63 1.93 1.79
CA ALA A 112 2.20 2.06 1.59
C ALA A 112 1.97 2.90 0.33
N ALA A 113 0.96 2.55 -0.46
CA ALA A 113 0.64 3.30 -1.67
C ALA A 113 -0.87 3.44 -1.85
N SER A 114 -1.29 4.51 -2.50
CA SER A 114 -2.69 4.75 -2.86
C SER A 114 -2.77 5.51 -4.17
N LEU A 115 -3.80 5.20 -4.96
CA LEU A 115 -4.17 5.94 -6.15
C LEU A 115 -5.22 7.00 -5.79
N GLY A 116 -4.98 8.25 -6.18
CA GLY A 116 -5.97 9.32 -6.12
C GLY A 116 -6.81 9.42 -7.40
N ASP A 117 -8.02 9.97 -7.28
CA ASP A 117 -8.95 10.12 -8.41
C ASP A 117 -8.53 11.20 -9.39
N LYS A 118 -7.96 12.29 -8.89
CA LYS A 118 -7.63 13.46 -9.71
C LYS A 118 -6.28 13.22 -10.39
N ASP A 119 -6.32 13.05 -11.71
CA ASP A 119 -5.16 12.93 -12.60
C ASP A 119 -4.35 11.62 -12.46
N GLY A 120 -4.90 10.60 -11.77
CA GLY A 120 -4.20 9.33 -11.56
C GLY A 120 -2.92 9.47 -10.72
N ALA A 121 -2.91 10.45 -9.82
CA ALA A 121 -1.78 10.67 -8.92
C ALA A 121 -1.60 9.47 -7.99
N ILE A 122 -0.36 9.02 -7.86
CA ILE A 122 -0.01 7.91 -6.98
C ILE A 122 0.85 8.47 -5.85
N MET A 123 0.42 8.21 -4.62
CA MET A 123 1.18 8.50 -3.41
C MET A 123 1.85 7.23 -2.92
N VAL A 124 3.16 7.30 -2.64
CA VAL A 124 3.95 6.22 -2.05
C VAL A 124 4.62 6.72 -0.78
N ALA A 125 4.27 6.12 0.36
CA ALA A 125 4.78 6.45 1.67
C ALA A 125 5.79 5.41 2.18
N PHE A 126 6.91 5.89 2.74
CA PHE A 126 7.95 5.09 3.37
C PHE A 126 8.78 5.93 4.35
N VAL A 127 9.59 5.30 5.20
CA VAL A 127 10.52 6.00 6.09
C VAL A 127 11.81 6.31 5.33
N PHE A 128 12.15 7.58 5.16
CA PHE A 128 13.38 8.03 4.51
C PHE A 128 14.60 7.72 5.37
N ASN A 129 15.67 7.20 4.77
CA ASN A 129 16.81 6.68 5.52
C ASN A 129 17.57 7.78 6.27
N ASP A 130 17.81 8.92 5.62
CA ASP A 130 18.79 9.90 6.10
C ASP A 130 18.32 10.65 7.35
N ASN A 131 17.02 10.99 7.42
CA ASN A 131 16.43 11.71 8.54
C ASN A 131 15.44 10.88 9.36
N GLY A 132 15.13 9.64 8.93
CA GLY A 132 14.19 8.75 9.60
C GLY A 132 12.74 9.25 9.58
N MET A 133 12.40 10.22 8.73
CA MET A 133 11.04 10.78 8.63
C MET A 133 10.19 9.98 7.65
N LEU A 134 8.87 10.00 7.86
CA LEU A 134 7.89 9.48 6.91
C LEU A 134 7.86 10.43 5.72
N ARG A 135 8.12 9.88 4.54
CA ARG A 135 8.16 10.59 3.27
C ARG A 135 7.04 10.07 2.39
N ALA A 136 6.32 10.98 1.76
CA ALA A 136 5.34 10.69 0.73
C ALA A 136 5.90 11.22 -0.60
N VAL A 137 6.07 10.31 -1.56
CA VAL A 137 6.43 10.64 -2.93
C VAL A 137 5.15 10.58 -3.74
N GLU A 138 4.89 11.66 -4.49
CA GLU A 138 3.74 11.74 -5.37
C GLU A 138 4.19 11.97 -6.80
N TYR A 139 3.54 11.27 -7.71
CA TYR A 139 3.77 11.40 -9.14
C TYR A 139 2.53 10.97 -9.91
N THR A 140 2.41 11.47 -11.13
CA THR A 140 1.48 10.94 -12.13
C THR A 140 2.24 9.99 -13.04
N ASP A 141 1.54 9.00 -13.57
CA ASP A 141 2.06 8.12 -14.62
C ASP A 141 2.29 8.94 -15.91
N SER A 142 3.51 9.08 -16.48
CA SER A 142 4.46 8.09 -16.99
C SER A 142 5.87 8.19 -16.38
N ILE A 143 6.04 7.50 -15.24
CA ILE A 143 7.28 6.92 -14.65
C ILE A 143 8.48 7.83 -14.36
N GLY A 144 8.30 9.15 -14.22
CA GLY A 144 9.26 10.00 -13.50
C GLY A 144 9.22 9.81 -11.97
N GLY A 145 10.29 10.20 -11.27
CA GLY A 145 10.30 10.42 -9.81
C GLY A 145 10.56 11.89 -9.49
N GLY A 146 9.53 12.64 -9.07
CA GLY A 146 9.69 13.98 -8.52
C GLY A 146 10.25 13.94 -7.10
N GLY A 147 10.83 15.06 -6.62
CA GLY A 147 11.29 15.18 -5.24
C GLY A 147 10.13 14.93 -4.27
N GLY A 148 10.27 13.94 -3.38
CA GLY A 148 9.26 13.62 -2.37
C GLY A 148 9.11 14.75 -1.35
N GLN A 149 7.93 14.84 -0.74
CA GLN A 149 7.67 15.72 0.40
C GLN A 149 7.73 14.90 1.69
N ASP A 150 8.37 15.46 2.71
CA ASP A 150 8.33 14.86 4.04
C ASP A 150 6.89 15.05 4.59
N VAL A 151 6.22 13.95 4.95
CA VAL A 151 4.85 13.94 5.52
C VAL A 151 4.83 14.66 6.86
N TYR A 152 5.96 14.70 7.54
CA TYR A 152 6.08 15.41 8.80
C TYR A 152 7.49 15.98 8.97
N GLY A 153 7.59 17.31 9.08
CA GLY A 153 8.86 18.03 9.18
C GLY A 153 9.56 17.98 10.55
N ARG A 154 9.13 17.10 11.47
CA ARG A 154 9.84 16.86 12.74
C ARG A 154 10.21 15.39 12.87
N ALA A 155 11.48 15.11 13.13
CA ALA A 155 11.92 13.78 13.49
C ALA A 155 11.22 13.34 14.80
N GLY A 156 10.74 12.10 14.85
CA GLY A 156 10.22 11.50 16.10
C GLY A 156 8.71 11.50 16.30
N SER A 157 7.89 11.53 15.24
CA SER A 157 6.43 11.48 15.36
C SER A 157 5.84 10.09 15.65
N GLY A 158 6.54 9.26 16.42
CA GLY A 158 6.05 8.00 17.00
C GLY A 158 6.25 6.74 16.16
N PHE A 159 6.40 6.83 14.84
CA PHE A 159 6.76 5.68 14.01
C PHE A 159 8.28 5.42 14.05
N VAL A 160 8.66 4.16 13.86
CA VAL A 160 10.05 3.72 13.71
C VAL A 160 10.26 3.10 12.34
N LYS A 161 11.51 2.83 11.95
CA LYS A 161 11.86 2.19 10.67
C LYS A 161 11.09 0.88 10.42
N THR A 162 10.68 0.18 11.48
CA THR A 162 9.93 -1.08 11.39
C THR A 162 8.41 -0.93 11.57
N SER A 163 7.88 0.29 11.65
CA SER A 163 6.43 0.51 11.68
C SER A 163 5.78 0.02 10.39
N ARG A 164 4.58 -0.54 10.52
CA ARG A 164 3.76 -0.97 9.37
C ARG A 164 2.84 0.17 8.96
N PHE A 165 2.76 0.43 7.67
CA PHE A 165 1.98 1.51 7.09
C PHE A 165 0.86 0.95 6.23
N ALA A 166 -0.28 1.66 6.21
CA ALA A 166 -1.34 1.49 5.23
C ALA A 166 -1.68 2.86 4.63
N ALA A 167 -2.16 2.89 3.40
CA ALA A 167 -2.62 4.11 2.76
C ALA A 167 -3.91 3.87 1.98
N CYS A 168 -4.74 4.89 1.88
CA CYS A 168 -5.92 4.90 1.01
C CYS A 168 -6.27 6.33 0.62
N PHE A 169 -7.11 6.47 -0.40
CA PHE A 169 -7.60 7.76 -0.87
C PHE A 169 -9.13 7.80 -0.79
N GLY A 170 -9.67 8.79 -0.09
CA GLY A 170 -11.10 9.06 -0.03
C GLY A 170 -11.51 9.99 -1.17
N ALA A 171 -12.11 9.42 -2.21
CA ALA A 171 -12.60 10.12 -3.41
C ALA A 171 -13.50 11.32 -3.10
N THR A 172 -14.54 11.10 -2.29
CA THR A 172 -15.55 12.14 -1.98
C THR A 172 -14.95 13.33 -1.24
N THR A 173 -13.92 13.10 -0.43
CA THR A 173 -13.28 14.14 0.38
C THR A 173 -11.97 14.63 -0.24
N ASP A 174 -11.55 14.12 -1.40
CA ASP A 174 -10.25 14.38 -2.02
C ASP A 174 -9.10 14.26 -0.99
N THR A 175 -9.10 13.20 -0.18
CA THR A 175 -8.21 13.08 0.98
C THR A 175 -7.36 11.83 0.92
N TYR A 176 -6.04 12.01 0.97
CA TYR A 176 -5.10 10.92 1.21
C TYR A 176 -5.01 10.62 2.70
N HIS A 177 -4.95 9.34 3.04
CA HIS A 177 -4.71 8.86 4.39
C HIS A 177 -3.49 7.96 4.41
N ILE A 178 -2.66 8.11 5.45
CA ILE A 178 -1.60 7.18 5.82
C ILE A 178 -1.82 6.79 7.27
N TYR A 179 -1.91 5.49 7.55
CA TYR A 179 -2.04 4.95 8.90
C TYR A 179 -0.78 4.19 9.27
N TYR A 180 -0.40 4.20 10.54
CA TYR A 180 0.67 3.37 11.06
C TYR A 180 0.36 2.84 12.46
N VAL A 181 1.00 1.72 12.80
CA VAL A 181 0.94 1.13 14.14
C VAL A 181 2.15 1.56 14.97
N GLY A 182 1.88 2.20 16.11
CA GLY A 182 2.88 2.58 17.10
C GLY A 182 3.48 1.34 17.76
N ARG A 183 4.81 1.18 17.70
CA ARG A 183 5.46 -0.08 18.11
C ARG A 183 5.36 -0.39 19.60
N THR A 184 5.33 0.65 20.45
CA THR A 184 5.39 0.47 21.91
C THR A 184 4.00 0.25 22.51
N THR A 185 3.00 0.98 22.02
CA THR A 185 1.65 0.97 22.58
C THR A 185 0.65 0.18 21.75
N GLY A 186 0.97 -0.10 20.48
CA GLY A 186 0.03 -0.64 19.51
C GLY A 186 -0.98 0.39 19.01
N ASP A 187 -0.90 1.65 19.44
CA ASP A 187 -1.84 2.69 19.03
C ASP A 187 -1.75 2.90 17.52
N ILE A 188 -2.90 3.01 16.88
CA ILE A 188 -2.97 3.38 15.47
C ILE A 188 -2.96 4.90 15.38
N VAL A 189 -2.10 5.42 14.52
CA VAL A 189 -1.99 6.87 14.25
C VAL A 189 -2.12 7.09 12.76
N GLY A 190 -2.85 8.14 12.39
CA GLY A 190 -3.09 8.54 11.02
C GLY A 190 -2.41 9.86 10.68
N TYR A 191 -2.16 10.06 9.40
CA TYR A 191 -1.97 11.36 8.78
C TYR A 191 -2.95 11.48 7.64
N PHE A 192 -3.49 12.66 7.43
CA PHE A 192 -4.32 12.93 6.28
C PHE A 192 -3.92 14.24 5.60
N ARG A 193 -4.21 14.32 4.30
CA ARG A 193 -4.02 15.53 3.51
C ARG A 193 -5.15 15.64 2.49
N THR A 194 -5.83 16.78 2.51
CA THR A 194 -6.94 17.08 1.59
C THR A 194 -6.43 17.92 0.42
N GLY A 195 -6.59 17.40 -0.79
CA GLY A 195 -6.05 17.98 -2.02
C GLY A 195 -4.53 17.91 -2.14
N ALA A 196 -4.01 18.29 -3.30
CA ALA A 196 -2.59 18.12 -3.67
C ALA A 196 -1.61 19.14 -3.04
N LYS A 197 -2.11 20.21 -2.40
CA LYS A 197 -1.28 21.34 -1.91
C LYS A 197 -1.37 21.59 -0.41
N ALA A 198 -2.15 20.80 0.33
CA ALA A 198 -2.26 20.96 1.77
C ALA A 198 -1.08 20.30 2.50
N ASP A 199 -0.82 20.75 3.72
CA ASP A 199 0.09 20.05 4.63
C ASP A 199 -0.57 18.80 5.19
N TRP A 200 0.25 17.80 5.51
CA TRP A 200 -0.20 16.61 6.21
C TRP A 200 -0.55 16.92 7.66
N THR A 201 -1.74 16.52 8.08
CA THR A 201 -2.26 16.73 9.43
C THR A 201 -2.31 15.41 10.18
N PRO A 202 -1.76 15.32 11.41
CA PRO A 202 -1.87 14.12 12.23
C PRO A 202 -3.32 13.88 12.66
N ASN A 203 -3.70 12.63 12.79
CA ASN A 203 -5.03 12.19 13.20
C ASN A 203 -4.93 10.97 14.12
N GLN A 204 -5.82 10.90 15.10
CA GLN A 204 -6.01 9.77 16.00
C GLN A 204 -7.49 9.65 16.32
N ASP A 205 -8.01 8.44 16.33
CA ASP A 205 -9.37 8.15 16.77
C ASP A 205 -9.40 6.96 17.73
N LYS A 206 -10.17 7.09 18.82
CA LYS A 206 -10.33 6.02 19.82
C LYS A 206 -11.05 4.80 19.23
N ALA A 207 -11.81 4.98 18.16
CA ALA A 207 -12.48 3.91 17.43
C ALA A 207 -11.52 2.91 16.78
N TRP A 208 -10.24 3.30 16.61
CA TRP A 208 -9.21 2.47 15.98
C TRP A 208 -8.59 1.42 16.90
N GLY A 209 -8.83 1.50 18.22
CA GLY A 209 -8.24 0.55 19.17
C GLY A 209 -6.71 0.45 19.07
N THR A 210 -6.18 -0.76 19.24
CA THR A 210 -4.75 -1.08 19.14
C THR A 210 -4.52 -2.25 18.18
N ALA A 211 -3.33 -2.27 17.57
CA ALA A 211 -2.90 -3.31 16.64
C ALA A 211 -1.58 -3.98 17.08
N ASP A 212 -1.48 -5.27 16.80
CA ASP A 212 -0.33 -6.13 17.12
C ASP A 212 0.72 -6.16 15.99
N GLY A 213 0.47 -5.51 14.85
CA GLY A 213 1.38 -5.56 13.72
C GLY A 213 0.83 -5.02 12.40
N GLY A 214 0.51 -5.91 11.47
CA GLY A 214 0.09 -5.57 10.11
C GLY A 214 -1.20 -4.75 10.08
N ILE A 215 -1.26 -3.81 9.15
CA ILE A 215 -2.38 -2.90 8.93
C ILE A 215 -2.60 -2.74 7.42
N ALA A 216 -3.85 -2.68 7.00
CA ALA A 216 -4.28 -2.39 5.64
C ALA A 216 -5.46 -1.42 5.68
N SER A 217 -5.61 -0.60 4.64
CA SER A 217 -6.72 0.33 4.52
C SER A 217 -7.22 0.36 3.09
N VAL A 218 -8.54 0.50 2.94
CA VAL A 218 -9.21 0.69 1.66
C VAL A 218 -10.29 1.73 1.84
N ALA A 219 -10.56 2.51 0.80
CA ALA A 219 -11.60 3.53 0.81
C ALA A 219 -12.39 3.47 -0.50
N TRP A 220 -13.68 3.77 -0.42
CA TRP A 220 -14.58 3.93 -1.55
C TRP A 220 -15.67 4.93 -1.18
N ASP A 221 -16.12 5.73 -2.13
CA ASP A 221 -17.11 6.80 -1.90
C ASP A 221 -16.75 7.66 -0.68
N ASN A 222 -17.54 7.54 0.39
CA ASN A 222 -17.46 8.24 1.67
C ASN A 222 -17.11 7.27 2.83
N GLN A 223 -16.56 6.11 2.49
CA GLN A 223 -16.25 5.02 3.40
C GLN A 223 -14.76 4.73 3.43
N VAL A 224 -14.26 4.44 4.64
CA VAL A 224 -12.92 3.87 4.85
C VAL A 224 -13.05 2.61 5.69
N ARG A 225 -12.29 1.58 5.34
CA ARG A 225 -12.10 0.39 6.17
C ARG A 225 -10.63 0.23 6.46
N MET A 226 -10.33 0.02 7.73
CA MET A 226 -8.98 -0.25 8.20
C MET A 226 -8.96 -1.62 8.87
N LEU A 227 -8.20 -2.55 8.32
CA LEU A 227 -8.07 -3.92 8.80
C LEU A 227 -6.70 -4.12 9.44
N TYR A 228 -6.65 -4.77 10.59
CA TYR A 228 -5.41 -5.00 11.32
C TYR A 228 -5.55 -6.18 12.30
N MET A 229 -4.43 -6.73 12.73
CA MET A 229 -4.42 -7.76 13.77
C MET A 229 -4.49 -7.13 15.15
N SER A 230 -5.37 -7.60 16.02
CA SER A 230 -5.52 -7.14 17.41
C SER A 230 -5.90 -8.30 18.32
N GLY A 231 -5.13 -8.52 19.39
CA GLY A 231 -5.30 -9.68 20.27
C GLY A 231 -5.23 -11.01 19.52
N GLY A 232 -4.42 -11.09 18.46
CA GLY A 232 -4.30 -12.28 17.60
C GLY A 232 -5.51 -12.56 16.69
N LYS A 233 -6.48 -11.64 16.60
CA LYS A 233 -7.65 -11.73 15.71
C LYS A 233 -7.62 -10.64 14.64
N LEU A 234 -8.25 -10.89 13.51
CA LEU A 234 -8.49 -9.85 12.52
C LEU A 234 -9.56 -8.90 13.06
N ALA A 235 -9.25 -7.62 13.06
CA ALA A 235 -10.15 -6.55 13.49
C ALA A 235 -10.33 -5.54 12.37
N MET A 236 -11.44 -4.82 12.43
CA MET A 236 -11.77 -3.78 11.46
C MET A 236 -12.31 -2.55 12.18
N SER A 237 -11.79 -1.38 11.81
CA SER A 237 -12.42 -0.08 12.08
C SER A 237 -13.04 0.46 10.80
N ALA A 238 -14.26 0.96 10.89
CA ALA A 238 -15.03 1.46 9.76
C ALA A 238 -15.33 2.94 9.92
N GLN A 239 -15.07 3.72 8.89
CA GLN A 239 -15.54 5.10 8.76
C GLN A 239 -16.67 5.14 7.74
N ASP A 240 -17.79 5.74 8.10
CA ASP A 240 -18.90 6.03 7.18
C ASP A 240 -19.27 7.51 7.32
N ASN A 241 -19.34 8.25 6.21
CA ASN A 241 -19.67 9.68 6.21
C ASN A 241 -18.82 10.47 7.22
N THR A 242 -17.50 10.24 7.24
CA THR A 242 -16.52 10.84 8.18
C THR A 242 -16.56 10.36 9.63
N THR A 243 -17.56 9.56 10.04
CA THR A 243 -17.68 9.07 11.42
C THR A 243 -17.09 7.68 11.56
N TRP A 244 -16.17 7.50 12.51
CA TRP A 244 -15.63 6.18 12.82
C TRP A 244 -16.54 5.41 13.79
N SER A 245 -16.88 4.19 13.41
CA SER A 245 -17.49 3.19 14.27
C SER A 245 -16.41 2.48 15.09
N LYS A 246 -16.76 2.08 16.31
CA LYS A 246 -15.88 1.30 17.18
C LYS A 246 -15.38 0.05 16.43
N MET A 247 -14.11 -0.30 16.66
CA MET A 247 -13.55 -1.56 16.17
C MET A 247 -14.42 -2.76 16.53
N ASP A 248 -14.60 -3.63 15.55
CA ASP A 248 -15.16 -4.98 15.68
C ASP A 248 -14.18 -6.06 15.18
N TYR A 249 -14.30 -7.28 15.70
CA TYR A 249 -13.56 -8.45 15.23
C TYR A 249 -14.31 -9.12 14.07
N LEU A 250 -13.55 -9.60 13.08
CA LEU A 250 -14.06 -10.36 11.93
C LEU A 250 -14.06 -11.88 12.20
#